data_AF-W1WKD9-F1
#
_entry.id   AF-W1WKD9-F1
#
_cell.length_a   1.000
_cell.length_b   1.000
_cell.length_c   1.000
_cell.angle_alpha   90.00
_cell.angle_beta   90.00
_cell.angle_gamma   90.00
#
_symmetry.space_group_name_H-M   'P 1'
#
loop_
_entity.id
_entity.type
_entity.pdbx_description
1 polymer ?
#
loop_
_entity_poly.entity_id
_entity_poly.type
_entity_poly.pdbx_seq_one_letter_code
_entity_poly.pdbx_strand_id
1 'polypeptide(L)' 'MSFSETLLERAQPMMSAIMSHPFVEAIANGQVPHNVLNYYVEQDEHYLKDYLQVTSLAITKTTNAEDITNLLA' A
#
# COMPACT_ATOMS: atom_id res chain seq x y z
N MET A 1 16.70 6.68 16.57
CA MET A 1 15.73 6.13 15.62
C MET A 1 14.43 5.82 16.33
N SER A 2 13.30 6.16 15.72
CA SER A 2 11.97 5.72 16.15
C SER A 2 11.73 4.25 15.81
N PHE A 3 10.67 3.67 16.37
CA PHE A 3 10.28 2.29 16.05
C PHE A 3 9.92 2.12 14.57
N SER A 4 9.19 3.08 13.99
CA SER A 4 8.85 3.07 12.56
C SER A 4 10.08 3.16 11.67
N GLU A 5 11.06 4.00 12.01
CA GLU A 5 12.34 4.07 11.29
C GLU A 5 13.08 2.73 11.30
N THR A 6 13.04 2.00 12.43
CA THR A 6 13.65 0.67 12.53
C THR A 6 12.96 -0.36 11.62
N LEU A 7 11.63 -0.32 11.53
CA LEU A 7 10.88 -1.19 10.63
C LEU A 7 11.18 -0.88 9.15
N LEU A 8 11.26 0.41 8.82
CA LEU A 8 11.58 0.87 7.47
C LEU A 8 13.00 0.45 7.06
N GLU A 9 13.98 0.57 7.96
CA GLU A 9 15.35 0.10 7.70
C GLU A 9 15.39 -1.40 7.43
N ARG A 10 14.68 -2.20 8.24
CA ARG A 10 14.59 -3.66 8.04
C ARG A 10 13.91 -4.04 6.73
N ALA A 11 12.99 -3.22 6.24
CA ALA A 11 12.28 -3.46 4.99
C ALA A 11 13.08 -3.04 3.73
N GLN A 12 14.22 -2.35 3.88
CA GLN A 12 14.99 -1.81 2.73
C GLN A 12 15.37 -2.84 1.66
N PRO A 13 15.78 -4.08 1.99
CA PRO A 13 16.07 -5.08 0.96
C PRO A 13 14.84 -5.42 0.10
N MET A 14 13.66 -5.51 0.73
CA MET A 14 12.41 -5.76 0.01
C MET A 14 11.98 -4.54 -0.81
N MET A 15 12.12 -3.33 -0.25
CA MET A 15 11.83 -2.10 -0.98
C MET A 15 12.69 -1.98 -2.23
N SER A 16 13.99 -2.29 -2.11
CA SER A 16 14.90 -2.31 -3.25
C SER A 16 14.49 -3.33 -4.31
N ALA A 17 14.10 -4.54 -3.89
CA ALA A 17 13.60 -5.57 -4.81
C ALA A 17 12.30 -5.17 -5.52
N ILE A 18 11.37 -4.48 -4.83
CA ILE A 18 10.14 -3.95 -5.42
C ILE A 18 10.46 -2.88 -6.46
N MET A 19 11.37 -1.96 -6.15
CA MET A 19 11.74 -0.88 -7.07
C MET A 19 12.44 -1.38 -8.34
N SER A 20 13.22 -2.46 -8.23
CA SER A 20 13.84 -3.15 -9.38
C SER A 20 12.93 -4.18 -10.05
N HIS A 21 11.67 -4.31 -9.62
CA HIS A 21 10.76 -5.27 -10.23
C HIS A 21 10.34 -4.80 -11.64
N PRO A 22 10.33 -5.66 -12.67
CA PRO A 22 10.04 -5.26 -14.05
C PRO A 22 8.72 -4.52 -14.24
N PHE A 23 7.70 -4.86 -13.46
CA PHE A 23 6.41 -4.15 -13.47
C PHE A 23 6.53 -2.69 -13.01
N VAL A 24 7.27 -2.42 -11.94
CA VAL A 24 7.44 -1.07 -11.38
C VAL A 24 8.28 -0.20 -12.33
N GLU A 25 9.36 -0.77 -12.88
CA GLU A 25 10.16 -0.09 -13.90
C GLU A 25 9.34 0.19 -15.18
N ALA A 26 8.51 -0.76 -15.62
CA ALA A 26 7.64 -0.57 -16.77
C ALA A 26 6.58 0.52 -16.52
N ILE A 27 6.04 0.66 -15.29
CA ILE A 27 5.17 1.78 -14.92
C ILE A 27 5.93 3.10 -15.06
N ALA A 28 7.11 3.19 -14.45
CA ALA A 28 7.92 4.41 -14.45
C ALA A 28 8.27 4.87 -15.87
N ASN A 29 8.50 3.92 -16.78
CA ASN A 29 8.84 4.19 -18.18
C ASN A 29 7.61 4.32 -19.12
N GLY A 30 6.40 4.11 -18.62
CA GLY A 30 5.17 4.15 -19.44
C GLY A 30 5.07 3.00 -20.45
N GLN A 31 5.66 1.85 -20.15
CA GLN A 31 5.80 0.69 -21.05
C GLN A 31 5.04 -0.56 -20.59
N VAL A 32 4.18 -0.45 -19.57
CA VAL A 32 3.39 -1.59 -19.09
C VAL A 32 2.43 -2.06 -20.18
N PRO A 33 2.43 -3.37 -20.54
CA PRO A 33 1.43 -3.91 -21.44
C PRO A 33 0.00 -3.73 -20.89
N HIS A 34 -0.95 -3.36 -21.75
CA HIS A 34 -2.33 -3.09 -21.34
C HIS A 34 -2.99 -4.22 -20.54
N ASN A 35 -2.76 -5.48 -20.93
CA ASN A 35 -3.32 -6.63 -20.21
C ASN A 35 -2.75 -6.79 -18.79
N VAL A 36 -1.47 -6.46 -18.59
CA VAL A 36 -0.83 -6.52 -17.27
C VAL A 36 -1.36 -5.38 -16.38
N LEU A 37 -1.51 -4.18 -16.95
CA LEU A 37 -2.09 -3.05 -16.23
C LEU A 37 -3.55 -3.31 -15.84
N ASN A 38 -4.36 -3.83 -16.77
CA ASN A 38 -5.76 -4.18 -16.48
C ASN A 38 -5.85 -5.21 -15.37
N TYR A 39 -5.05 -6.28 -15.44
CA TYR A 39 -5.02 -7.31 -14.41
C TYR A 39 -4.65 -6.72 -13.04
N TYR A 40 -3.64 -5.84 -12.98
CA TYR A 40 -3.26 -5.18 -11.73
C TYR A 40 -4.42 -4.39 -11.12
N VAL A 41 -5.15 -3.61 -11.92
CA VAL A 41 -6.30 -2.81 -11.46
C VAL A 41 -7.48 -3.70 -11.04
N GLU A 42 -7.75 -4.79 -11.78
CA GLU A 42 -8.76 -5.77 -11.40
C GLU A 42 -8.46 -6.39 -10.03
N GLN A 43 -7.19 -6.71 -9.75
CA GLN A 43 -6.81 -7.22 -8.43
C GLN A 43 -6.94 -6.15 -7.34
N ASP A 44 -6.61 -4.89 -7.62
CA ASP A 44 -6.76 -3.78 -6.67
C ASP A 44 -8.21 -3.61 -6.21
N GLU A 45 -9.18 -3.76 -7.12
CA GLU A 45 -10.61 -3.70 -6.80
C GLU A 45 -11.02 -4.76 -5.77
N HIS A 46 -10.50 -5.97 -5.86
CA HIS A 46 -10.78 -7.03 -4.90
C HIS A 46 -10.24 -6.71 -3.49
N TYR A 47 -9.13 -5.99 -3.40
CA TYR A 47 -8.56 -5.57 -2.11
C TYR A 47 -9.34 -4.42 -1.44
N LEU A 48 -10.10 -3.61 -2.20
CA LEU A 48 -10.82 -2.47 -1.64
C LEU A 48 -11.77 -2.87 -0.51
N LYS A 49 -12.47 -4.00 -0.67
CA LYS A 49 -13.40 -4.49 0.37
C LYS A 49 -12.66 -4.81 1.67
N ASP A 50 -11.53 -5.50 1.57
CA ASP A 50 -10.75 -5.89 2.74
C ASP A 50 -10.09 -4.66 3.39
N TYR A 51 -9.65 -3.70 2.59
CA TYR A 51 -9.17 -2.40 3.08
C TYR A 51 -10.23 -1.67 3.91
N LEU A 52 -11.48 -1.59 3.41
CA LEU A 52 -12.57 -0.97 4.17
C LEU A 52 -12.84 -1.66 5.50
N GLN A 53 -12.78 -3.00 5.53
CA GLN A 53 -12.98 -3.78 6.75
C GLN A 53 -11.85 -3.54 7.77
N VAL A 54 -10.59 -3.56 7.31
CA VAL A 54 -9.43 -3.32 8.18
C VAL A 54 -9.43 -1.89 8.73
N THR A 55 -9.73 -0.88 7.90
CA THR A 55 -9.84 0.51 8.34
C THR A 55 -10.96 0.69 9.37
N SER A 56 -12.12 0.06 9.14
CA SER A 56 -13.22 0.09 10.11
C SER A 56 -12.80 -0.51 11.46
N LEU A 57 -12.08 -1.64 11.44
CA LEU A 57 -11.54 -2.25 12.65
C LEU A 57 -10.50 -1.35 13.35
N ALA A 58 -9.64 -0.67 12.59
CA ALA A 58 -8.67 0.27 13.14
C ALA A 58 -9.38 1.42 13.87
N ILE A 59 -10.40 2.02 13.26
CA ILE A 59 -11.21 3.10 13.87
C ILE A 59 -11.79 2.66 15.22
N THR A 60 -12.36 1.44 15.31
CA THR A 60 -12.94 0.95 16.57
C THR A 60 -11.93 0.75 17.70
N LYS A 61 -10.63 0.69 17.36
CA LYS A 61 -9.53 0.52 18.33
C LYS A 61 -8.80 1.82 18.66
N THR A 62 -9.08 2.90 17.94
CA THR A 62 -8.45 4.21 18.14
C THR A 62 -9.24 5.02 19.16
N THR A 63 -8.54 5.65 20.10
CA THR A 63 -9.16 6.46 21.17
C THR A 63 -9.00 7.96 20.97
N ASN A 64 -8.06 8.39 20.13
CA ASN A 64 -7.81 9.80 19.83
C ASN A 64 -8.75 10.25 18.69
N ALA A 65 -9.51 11.31 18.93
CA ALA A 65 -10.48 11.86 17.97
C ALA A 65 -9.82 12.40 16.68
N GLU A 66 -8.62 12.97 16.77
CA GLU A 66 -7.86 13.45 15.60
C GLU A 66 -7.44 12.27 14.71
N ASP A 67 -6.92 11.20 15.31
CA ASP A 67 -6.52 9.99 14.59
C ASP A 67 -7.72 9.28 13.95
N ILE A 68 -8.90 9.26 14.61
CA ILE A 68 -10.14 8.77 14.01
C ILE A 68 -10.53 9.60 12.78
N THR A 69 -10.39 10.93 12.87
CA THR A 69 -10.71 11.82 11.74
C THR A 69 -9.76 11.56 10.56
N ASN A 70 -8.47 11.35 10.83
CA ASN A 70 -7.48 11.01 9.81
C ASN A 70 -7.74 9.66 9.13
N LEU A 71 -8.33 8.69 9.84
CA LEU A 71 -8.70 7.37 9.27
C LEU A 71 -10.00 7.40 8.44
N LEU A 72 -10.80 8.47 8.55
CA LEU A 72 -12.06 8.65 7.84
C LEU A 72 -11.95 9.57 6.60
N ALA A 73 -10.86 10.32 6.48
CA ALA A 73 -10.57 11.23 5.37
C ALA A 73 -9.93 10.50 4.18
#